data_AF-A0A9Q0KGD9-F1
#
_entry.id   AF-A0A9Q0KGD9-F1
#
_cell.length_a   1.000
_cell.length_b   1.000
_cell.length_c   1.000
_cell.angle_alpha   90.00
_cell.angle_beta   90.00
_cell.angle_gamma   90.00
#
_symmetry.space_group_name_H-M   'P 1'
#
loop_
_entity.id
_entity.type
_entity.pdbx_description
1 polymer ?
#
loop_
_entity_poly.entity_id
_entity_poly.type
_entity_poly.pdbx_seq_one_letter_code
_entity_poly.pdbx_strand_id
1 'polypeptide(L)'
;MPFKGFRTVFYNPSSNSSNTTAASSSPSSVSSSRPASTPPHNLSESMMDKNVEQAKSIITKWDPHATTFAKVTSLFYESRSEAQQFLKSVKDLQNAMHFFSSHNSSHKLVHAQNLMQIAMKRLEKEFYQILSSNRDHLDPESVSARSSTSGYEDDAGSNDEIQLAGESINEVELFSTLAMSDLRSIADCMISCGYGKECIKIYKNMRKSIVDEALYKLGIERLTSSQIRKMDWDILELKIKGWVNAVKIAVKSLFHGERIVCDNVFTSSEFIRESCYLEITKEGAIHLFQFPETVTKYHKSPEKIFRMLDLYDAISGLWPEIDSIFSFESISIVRSQALDSLIKLGDTIWTMLSDFESAIQKDSSKSPVPGGVLHPLTRYVMNYLSFLTDYSVILSDILVDWRLPENSSLPESYFESPNPNDHPPSALTIRLAWIVLILLCKLDGKATLYKDPALAYLFLTNNLQYVIEKVHTSNLRYLLGDNWISKHKTTVKQHAASYERIGWSKVLSAIPEDPTATTMSAVEAKECFNNFKSVFDRVYRTQSSWIVTDRKLREQIKKSIAKKLLPAYRAFYIKYRTTLRTENDKESILRFGPDDLGNYLSGLFNGTGASGSGSSSAASSSPAQSRGKHSRR
;
A
#
# COMPACT_ATOMS: atom_id res chain seq x y z
N MET A 1 -12.17 6.31 7.74
CA MET A 1 -12.97 7.32 8.50
C MET A 1 -14.12 7.79 7.60
N PRO A 2 -15.38 7.88 8.06
CA PRO A 2 -16.45 8.34 7.18
C PRO A 2 -16.54 9.88 7.20
N PHE A 3 -16.25 10.50 6.06
CA PHE A 3 -16.48 11.91 5.80
C PHE A 3 -17.99 12.17 5.60
N LYS A 4 -18.57 13.08 6.40
CA LYS A 4 -19.89 13.68 6.12
C LYS A 4 -19.85 15.20 6.32
N GLY A 5 -19.86 15.89 5.18
CA GLY A 5 -20.69 17.06 4.85
C GLY A 5 -20.61 18.32 5.71
N PHE A 6 -20.19 19.44 5.11
CA PHE A 6 -20.76 20.75 5.41
C PHE A 6 -20.77 21.65 4.16
N ARG A 7 -21.96 22.13 3.79
CA ARG A 7 -22.17 23.28 2.91
C ARG A 7 -22.97 24.33 3.68
N THR A 8 -22.51 25.58 3.56
CA THR A 8 -23.28 26.86 3.56
C THR A 8 -23.93 27.27 4.91
N VAL A 9 -23.97 28.51 5.39
CA VAL A 9 -23.97 29.89 4.84
C VAL A 9 -23.55 30.83 5.99
N PHE A 10 -22.84 31.94 5.77
CA PHE A 10 -23.10 33.19 6.52
C PHE A 10 -22.82 34.45 5.67
N TYR A 11 -23.87 35.25 5.52
CA TYR A 11 -23.87 36.64 5.06
C TYR A 11 -24.03 37.54 6.31
N ASN A 12 -23.26 38.63 6.36
CA ASN A 12 -23.49 39.80 7.23
C ASN A 12 -24.50 40.75 6.52
N PRO A 13 -25.23 41.66 7.19
CA PRO A 13 -24.60 42.93 7.64
C PRO A 13 -25.23 43.67 8.86
N SER A 14 -24.39 44.60 9.37
CA SER A 14 -24.57 45.81 10.20
C SER A 14 -25.96 46.46 10.39
N SER A 15 -26.23 47.01 11.60
CA SER A 15 -26.23 48.47 11.91
C SER A 15 -27.01 48.88 13.19
N ASN A 16 -26.49 49.93 13.84
CA ASN A 16 -27.14 51.02 14.63
C ASN A 16 -28.02 50.78 15.87
N SER A 17 -27.65 51.46 16.98
CA SER A 17 -28.42 52.52 17.70
C SER A 17 -27.72 52.82 19.05
N SER A 18 -27.14 54.00 19.30
CA SER A 18 -27.66 55.31 19.73
C SER A 18 -28.20 55.43 21.17
N ASN A 19 -27.62 56.44 21.87
CA ASN A 19 -28.17 57.29 22.95
C ASN A 19 -28.18 56.69 24.38
N THR A 20 -27.90 57.40 25.49
CA THR A 20 -28.16 58.82 25.84
C THR A 20 -27.48 59.21 27.18
N THR A 21 -27.27 60.53 27.36
CA THR A 21 -27.30 61.36 28.61
C THR A 21 -26.19 61.18 29.67
N ALA A 22 -25.28 62.13 29.92
CA ALA A 22 -25.39 63.53 30.39
C ALA A 22 -25.29 63.68 31.92
N ALA A 23 -24.27 64.40 32.42
CA ALA A 23 -24.39 65.49 33.42
C ALA A 23 -23.01 65.91 33.99
N SER A 24 -22.64 67.16 33.67
CA SER A 24 -22.02 68.20 34.51
C SER A 24 -21.27 67.84 35.80
N SER A 25 -20.04 68.34 35.94
CA SER A 25 -19.75 69.53 36.77
C SER A 25 -18.24 69.80 36.84
N SER A 26 -17.88 71.08 36.69
CA SER A 26 -16.56 71.63 37.05
C SER A 26 -16.77 72.58 38.23
N PRO A 27 -15.74 72.78 39.06
CA PRO A 27 -15.42 74.14 39.45
C PRO A 27 -13.93 74.45 39.33
N SER A 28 -13.69 75.76 39.18
CA SER A 28 -12.44 76.43 38.89
C SER A 28 -11.59 76.76 40.13
N SER A 29 -10.27 76.67 39.92
CA SER A 29 -9.17 77.52 40.40
C SER A 29 -8.93 77.77 41.90
N VAL A 30 -7.75 77.36 42.39
CA VAL A 30 -6.85 78.22 43.18
C VAL A 30 -5.39 77.89 42.80
N SER A 31 -4.65 78.93 42.41
CA SER A 31 -3.22 78.94 42.11
C SER A 31 -2.38 78.98 43.40
N SER A 32 -1.38 78.10 43.50
CA SER A 32 -0.22 78.30 44.38
C SER A 32 1.05 77.86 43.65
N SER A 33 2.09 78.68 43.76
CA SER A 33 3.29 78.71 42.93
C SER A 33 4.48 78.06 43.63
N ARG A 34 5.12 77.07 42.97
CA ARG A 34 6.55 76.69 43.09
C ARG A 34 6.87 75.41 42.28
N PRO A 35 8.15 75.18 41.94
CA PRO A 35 8.98 75.83 40.91
C PRO A 35 8.98 75.03 39.59
N ALA A 36 9.54 75.62 38.53
CA ALA A 36 9.59 75.09 37.17
C ALA A 36 10.19 73.66 37.09
N SER A 37 9.38 72.71 36.63
CA SER A 37 9.86 71.46 36.04
C SER A 37 10.30 71.73 34.60
N THR A 38 11.52 71.33 34.27
CA THR A 38 12.02 71.22 32.89
C THR A 38 11.02 70.47 32.00
N PRO A 39 10.80 70.87 30.74
CA PRO A 39 9.83 70.19 29.89
C PRO A 39 10.30 68.75 29.59
N PRO A 40 9.39 67.76 29.57
CA PRO A 40 9.70 66.35 29.28
C PRO A 40 10.28 66.11 27.87
N HIS A 41 10.19 67.10 26.98
CA HIS A 41 10.70 67.04 25.61
C HIS A 41 12.24 66.95 25.54
N ASN A 42 12.98 67.69 26.38
CA ASN A 42 14.45 67.72 26.30
C ASN A 42 15.11 66.44 26.83
N LEU A 43 14.51 65.81 27.83
CA LEU A 43 14.96 64.53 28.38
C LEU A 43 14.72 63.39 27.38
N SER A 44 13.55 63.37 26.75
CA SER A 44 13.18 62.36 25.76
C SER A 44 14.05 62.48 24.50
N GLU A 45 14.27 63.69 24.00
CA GLU A 45 15.16 63.92 22.86
C GLU A 45 16.61 63.56 23.18
N SER A 46 17.12 63.94 24.37
CA SER A 46 18.47 63.56 24.81
C SER A 46 18.65 62.04 24.95
N MET A 47 17.61 61.33 25.40
CA MET A 47 17.63 59.86 25.44
C MET A 47 17.65 59.25 24.04
N MET A 48 16.84 59.76 23.10
CA MET A 48 16.84 59.26 21.72
C MET A 48 18.15 59.56 20.99
N ASP A 49 18.75 60.73 21.22
CA ASP A 49 20.08 61.06 20.69
C ASP A 49 21.17 60.12 21.21
N LYS A 50 21.11 59.76 22.51
CA LYS A 50 22.00 58.74 23.09
C LYS A 50 21.81 57.37 22.46
N ASN A 51 20.57 56.97 22.20
CA ASN A 51 20.27 55.70 21.51
C ASN A 51 20.89 55.66 20.11
N VAL A 52 20.82 56.77 19.36
CA VAL A 52 21.45 56.86 18.03
C VAL A 52 22.97 56.76 18.12
N GLU A 53 23.62 57.46 19.05
CA GLU A 53 25.08 57.41 19.20
C GLU A 53 25.56 56.02 19.67
N GLN A 54 24.81 55.37 20.57
CA GLN A 54 25.10 54.00 20.97
C GLN A 54 24.94 53.02 19.79
N ALA A 55 23.86 53.16 19.03
CA ALA A 55 23.62 52.35 17.84
C ALA A 55 24.70 52.57 16.77
N LYS A 56 25.13 53.82 16.56
CA LYS A 56 26.20 54.17 15.61
C LYS A 56 27.51 53.46 15.95
N SER A 57 27.91 53.46 17.23
CA SER A 57 29.15 52.79 17.67
C SER A 57 29.17 51.30 17.33
N ILE A 58 28.09 50.59 17.69
CA ILE A 58 28.01 49.14 17.47
C ILE A 58 27.73 48.77 16.00
N ILE A 59 26.88 49.52 15.30
CA ILE A 59 26.54 49.24 13.90
C ILE A 59 27.74 49.49 12.98
N THR A 60 28.49 50.57 13.20
CA THR A 60 29.66 50.90 12.37
C THR A 60 30.79 49.89 12.58
N LYS A 61 30.97 49.37 13.81
CA LYS A 61 31.92 48.27 14.09
C LYS A 61 31.63 47.06 13.20
N TRP A 62 30.36 46.75 13.00
CA TRP A 62 29.89 45.58 12.29
C TRP A 62 29.45 45.85 10.84
N ASP A 63 29.81 47.01 10.28
CA ASP A 63 29.50 47.33 8.88
C ASP A 63 30.35 46.46 7.92
N PRO A 64 29.71 45.58 7.12
CA PRO A 64 30.40 44.70 6.17
C PRO A 64 31.19 45.44 5.09
N HIS A 65 30.86 46.71 4.82
CA HIS A 65 31.50 47.54 3.81
C HIS A 65 32.63 48.41 4.37
N ALA A 66 32.64 48.67 5.68
CA ALA A 66 33.64 49.53 6.32
C ALA A 66 34.85 48.74 6.86
N THR A 67 34.66 47.48 7.29
CA THR A 67 35.75 46.69 7.89
C THR A 67 35.90 45.32 7.24
N THR A 68 37.14 44.92 6.95
CA THR A 68 37.48 43.55 6.50
C THR A 68 37.14 42.51 7.56
N PHE A 69 37.18 42.89 8.84
CA PHE A 69 36.75 42.10 9.98
C PHE A 69 35.27 41.72 9.89
N ALA A 70 34.35 42.70 9.86
CA ALA A 70 32.91 42.42 9.72
C ALA A 70 32.55 41.78 8.37
N LYS A 71 33.42 41.92 7.36
CA LYS A 71 33.27 41.23 6.08
C LYS A 71 33.46 39.71 6.19
N VAL A 72 34.27 39.20 7.10
CA VAL A 72 34.54 37.77 7.21
C VAL A 72 33.85 37.15 8.42
N THR A 73 33.79 37.86 9.54
CA THR A 73 33.34 37.27 10.80
C THR A 73 31.82 37.26 10.98
N SER A 74 31.29 36.19 11.60
CA SER A 74 29.89 36.12 12.07
C SER A 74 29.73 36.74 13.46
N LEU A 75 28.73 37.61 13.59
CA LEU A 75 28.36 38.30 14.83
C LEU A 75 27.92 37.32 15.93
N PHE A 76 27.13 36.30 15.55
CA PHE A 76 26.57 35.33 16.49
C PHE A 76 27.59 34.27 16.93
N TYR A 77 28.58 33.97 16.07
CA TYR A 77 29.65 33.05 16.39
C TYR A 77 30.68 33.66 17.35
N GLU A 78 31.04 34.94 17.17
CA GLU A 78 32.03 35.59 18.05
C GLU A 78 31.51 35.86 19.46
N SER A 79 30.31 36.43 19.60
CA SER A 79 29.73 36.72 20.92
C SER A 79 28.22 36.86 20.83
N ARG A 80 27.50 35.90 21.41
CA ARG A 80 26.03 35.97 21.55
C ARG A 80 25.58 37.19 22.35
N SER A 81 26.36 37.61 23.35
CA SER A 81 26.06 38.81 24.14
C SER A 81 26.17 40.07 23.28
N GLU A 82 27.20 40.16 22.44
CA GLU A 82 27.35 41.28 21.51
C GLU A 82 26.27 41.26 20.41
N ALA A 83 25.89 40.08 19.92
CA ALA A 83 24.79 39.92 18.98
C ALA A 83 23.46 40.42 19.57
N GLN A 84 23.16 40.06 20.83
CA GLN A 84 21.98 40.57 21.54
C GLN A 84 22.04 42.08 21.73
N GLN A 85 23.22 42.64 22.05
CA GLN A 85 23.40 44.08 22.16
C GLN A 85 23.17 44.78 20.81
N PHE A 86 23.68 44.20 19.72
CA PHE A 86 23.46 44.70 18.36
C PHE A 86 21.96 44.72 18.03
N LEU A 87 21.25 43.60 18.23
CA LEU A 87 19.80 43.52 18.00
C LEU A 87 19.02 44.54 18.85
N LYS A 88 19.41 44.73 20.10
CA LYS A 88 18.82 45.75 20.98
C LYS A 88 19.05 47.16 20.44
N SER A 89 20.28 47.49 20.05
CA SER A 89 20.61 48.79 19.47
C SER A 89 19.85 49.09 18.18
N VAL A 90 19.56 48.07 17.37
CA VAL A 90 18.71 48.21 16.18
C VAL A 90 17.27 48.57 16.56
N LYS A 91 16.68 47.92 17.57
CA LYS A 91 15.35 48.25 18.07
C LYS A 91 15.30 49.66 18.68
N ASP A 92 16.32 50.02 19.46
CA ASP A 92 16.45 51.35 20.06
C ASP A 92 16.59 52.44 18.97
N LEU A 93 17.32 52.15 17.90
CA LEU A 93 17.44 53.02 16.72
C LEU A 93 16.09 53.20 16.01
N GLN A 94 15.31 52.14 15.84
CA GLN A 94 13.97 52.22 15.28
C GLN A 94 13.05 53.11 16.13
N ASN A 95 13.08 52.96 17.46
CA ASN A 95 12.32 53.80 18.38
C ASN A 95 12.72 55.27 18.24
N ALA A 96 14.02 55.56 18.14
CA ALA A 96 14.51 56.91 17.89
C ALA A 96 14.05 57.46 16.52
N MET A 97 14.03 56.64 15.46
CA MET A 97 13.50 57.03 14.15
C MET A 97 12.01 57.40 14.21
N HIS A 98 11.18 56.64 14.92
CA HIS A 98 9.77 56.97 15.12
C HIS A 98 9.59 58.29 15.90
N PHE A 99 10.44 58.54 16.90
CA PHE A 99 10.46 59.81 17.64
C PHE A 99 10.85 60.99 16.72
N PHE A 100 11.92 60.89 15.95
CA PHE A 100 12.34 61.98 15.05
C PHE A 100 11.35 62.22 13.91
N SER A 101 10.67 61.17 13.44
CA SER A 101 9.62 61.29 12.42
C SER A 101 8.38 62.01 12.95
N SER A 102 8.06 61.90 14.24
CA SER A 102 6.93 62.63 14.86
C SER A 102 7.30 64.08 15.22
N HIS A 103 8.59 64.38 15.39
CA HIS A 103 9.09 65.70 15.79
C HIS A 103 9.81 66.47 14.66
N ASN A 104 9.59 66.10 13.38
CA ASN A 104 10.11 66.78 12.18
C ASN A 104 11.63 67.07 12.17
N SER A 105 12.44 66.20 12.80
CA SER A 105 13.91 66.36 12.85
C SER A 105 14.60 65.69 11.65
N SER A 106 14.59 66.38 10.50
CA SER A 106 14.98 65.79 9.19
C SER A 106 16.41 65.24 9.14
N HIS A 107 17.42 65.98 9.63
CA HIS A 107 18.82 65.56 9.56
C HIS A 107 19.13 64.36 10.47
N LYS A 108 18.61 64.35 11.70
CA LYS A 108 18.76 63.22 12.65
C LYS A 108 18.07 61.96 12.11
N LEU A 109 16.90 62.13 11.49
CA LEU A 109 16.17 61.04 10.85
C LEU A 109 16.95 60.42 9.68
N VAL A 110 17.54 61.23 8.80
CA VAL A 110 18.37 60.73 7.67
C VAL A 110 19.59 59.97 8.19
N HIS A 111 20.26 60.49 9.22
CA HIS A 111 21.40 59.80 9.82
C HIS A 111 21.00 58.43 10.42
N ALA A 112 19.89 58.40 11.18
CA ALA A 112 19.36 57.18 11.75
C ALA A 112 18.90 56.17 10.68
N GLN A 113 18.30 56.63 9.57
CA GLN A 113 17.94 55.80 8.42
C GLN A 113 19.16 55.15 7.76
N ASN A 114 20.25 55.89 7.57
CA ASN A 114 21.49 55.33 7.02
C ASN A 114 22.08 54.24 7.92
N LEU A 115 22.09 54.47 9.25
CA LEU A 115 22.52 53.47 10.22
C LEU A 115 21.62 52.23 10.20
N MET A 116 20.30 52.41 10.07
CA MET A 116 19.35 51.31 9.95
C MET A 116 19.64 50.46 8.70
N GLN A 117 19.92 51.08 7.55
CA GLN A 117 20.26 50.34 6.33
C GLN A 117 21.55 49.52 6.48
N ILE A 118 22.57 50.06 7.14
CA ILE A 118 23.81 49.34 7.42
C ILE A 118 23.52 48.14 8.34
N ALA A 119 22.75 48.35 9.40
CA ALA A 119 22.38 47.30 10.32
C ALA A 119 21.58 46.17 9.64
N MET A 120 20.61 46.51 8.79
CA MET A 120 19.80 45.53 8.07
C MET A 120 20.65 44.71 7.10
N LYS A 121 21.57 45.32 6.35
CA LYS A 121 22.52 44.58 5.49
C LYS A 121 23.38 43.61 6.28
N ARG A 122 23.80 43.98 7.50
CA ARG A 122 24.53 43.08 8.40
C ARG A 122 23.66 41.92 8.87
N LEU A 123 22.42 42.18 9.28
CA LEU A 123 21.49 41.13 9.70
C LEU A 123 21.11 40.18 8.56
N GLU A 124 20.87 40.69 7.35
CA GLU A 124 20.66 39.88 6.15
C GLU A 124 21.83 38.91 5.92
N LYS A 125 23.06 39.42 6.05
CA LYS A 125 24.27 38.62 5.88
C LYS A 125 24.42 37.57 6.99
N GLU A 126 24.20 37.92 8.26
CA GLU A 126 24.24 36.96 9.36
C GLU A 126 23.19 35.87 9.19
N PHE A 127 21.97 36.25 8.83
CA PHE A 127 20.88 35.32 8.59
C PHE A 127 21.25 34.32 7.49
N TYR A 128 21.83 34.80 6.39
CA TYR A 128 22.36 33.95 5.32
C TYR A 128 23.51 33.05 5.80
N GLN A 129 24.47 33.60 6.56
CA GLN A 129 25.63 32.85 7.07
C GLN A 129 25.21 31.72 8.02
N ILE A 130 24.27 31.96 8.92
CA ILE A 130 23.77 30.94 9.84
C ILE A 130 23.03 29.84 9.08
N LEU A 131 22.16 30.21 8.13
CA LEU A 131 21.44 29.23 7.29
C LEU A 131 22.40 28.38 6.44
N SER A 132 23.45 28.97 5.88
CA SER A 132 24.42 28.27 5.03
C SER A 132 25.41 27.42 5.82
N SER A 133 25.88 27.90 6.97
CA SER A 133 26.85 27.18 7.81
C SER A 133 26.23 26.01 8.57
N ASN A 134 24.92 26.09 8.86
CA ASN A 134 24.17 25.04 9.55
C ASN A 134 23.32 24.21 8.59
N ARG A 135 23.72 24.10 7.32
CA ARG A 135 22.94 23.41 6.30
C ARG A 135 22.63 21.95 6.68
N ASP A 136 23.62 21.22 7.18
CA ASP A 136 23.47 19.82 7.57
C ASP A 136 22.73 19.66 8.91
N HIS A 137 22.85 20.64 9.81
CA HIS A 137 22.19 20.63 11.12
C HIS A 137 20.73 21.08 11.07
N LEU A 138 20.38 21.91 10.09
CA LEU A 138 19.02 22.35 9.81
C LEU A 138 18.39 21.52 8.68
N ASP A 139 19.03 20.43 8.27
CA ASP A 139 18.46 19.50 7.31
C ASP A 139 17.11 18.98 7.86
N PRO A 140 16.01 19.14 7.11
CA PRO A 140 14.69 18.79 7.61
C PRO A 140 14.56 17.34 8.07
N GLU A 141 15.25 16.39 7.43
CA GLU A 141 15.17 14.99 7.82
C GLU A 141 15.77 14.77 9.21
N SER A 142 16.91 15.44 9.47
CA SER A 142 17.58 15.43 10.77
C SER A 142 16.75 16.09 11.87
N VAL A 143 16.05 17.18 11.57
CA VAL A 143 15.20 17.90 12.54
C VAL A 143 13.96 17.08 12.92
N SER A 144 13.31 16.44 11.94
CA SER A 144 12.13 15.61 12.20
C SER A 144 12.44 14.38 13.06
N ALA A 145 13.55 13.68 12.77
CA ALA A 145 13.96 12.50 13.53
C ALA A 145 14.12 12.81 15.03
N ARG A 146 14.63 14.01 15.35
CA ARG A 146 14.91 14.46 16.73
C ARG A 146 13.67 14.92 17.48
N SER A 147 12.72 15.55 16.79
CA SER A 147 11.43 15.92 17.40
C SER A 147 10.55 14.70 17.75
N SER A 148 10.82 13.54 17.15
CA SER A 148 10.11 12.30 17.44
C SER A 148 10.66 11.59 18.69
N THR A 149 11.94 11.80 19.03
CA THR A 149 12.60 11.22 20.21
C THR A 149 12.31 11.97 21.52
N SER A 150 11.91 13.24 21.46
CA SER A 150 11.55 14.02 22.66
C SER A 150 10.17 13.68 23.24
N GLY A 151 9.46 12.69 22.68
CA GLY A 151 8.09 12.30 23.06
C GLY A 151 7.96 11.00 23.85
N TYR A 152 9.05 10.29 24.12
CA TYR A 152 9.06 9.06 24.94
C TYR A 152 10.09 9.21 26.06
N GLU A 153 9.67 9.70 27.21
CA GLU A 153 10.35 9.33 28.46
C GLU A 153 9.97 7.88 28.75
N ASP A 154 10.86 6.92 28.54
CA ASP A 154 10.81 5.68 29.32
C ASP A 154 12.17 4.97 29.48
N ASP A 155 12.45 4.74 30.76
CA ASP A 155 13.25 3.71 31.44
C ASP A 155 14.52 3.16 30.76
N ALA A 156 15.68 3.64 31.22
CA ALA A 156 17.00 3.21 30.78
C ALA A 156 17.46 1.93 31.49
N GLY A 157 17.37 0.80 30.78
CA GLY A 157 18.18 -0.39 31.04
C GLY A 157 19.54 -0.29 30.33
N SER A 158 20.58 0.04 31.10
CA SER A 158 22.04 -0.15 30.91
C SER A 158 22.54 -0.63 29.52
N ASN A 159 23.27 0.24 28.80
CA ASN A 159 24.40 -0.17 27.96
C ASN A 159 25.32 1.03 27.65
N ASP A 160 26.62 0.93 27.99
CA ASP A 160 27.62 2.02 27.86
C ASP A 160 27.90 2.47 26.41
N GLU A 161 27.48 1.72 25.38
CA GLU A 161 27.54 2.14 23.96
C GLU A 161 26.42 3.10 23.54
N ILE A 162 25.28 3.11 24.26
CA ILE A 162 24.14 4.02 23.99
C ILE A 162 24.46 5.43 24.51
N GLN A 163 25.36 5.54 25.49
CA GLN A 163 25.70 6.81 26.13
C GLN A 163 26.55 7.72 25.23
N LEU A 164 27.54 7.17 24.51
CA LEU A 164 28.35 7.93 23.54
C LEU A 164 27.53 8.38 22.30
N ALA A 165 26.63 7.52 21.83
CA ALA A 165 25.70 7.88 20.75
C ALA A 165 24.69 8.94 21.23
N GLY A 166 24.13 8.80 22.43
CA GLY A 166 23.22 9.77 23.05
C GLY A 166 23.86 11.14 23.33
N GLU A 167 25.13 11.17 23.75
CA GLU A 167 25.90 12.40 23.94
C GLU A 167 26.13 13.15 22.61
N SER A 168 26.46 12.43 21.54
CA SER A 168 26.61 13.02 20.20
C SER A 168 25.27 13.50 19.61
N ILE A 169 24.16 12.83 19.91
CA ILE A 169 22.81 13.23 19.48
C ILE A 169 22.39 14.53 20.22
N ASN A 170 22.63 14.61 21.53
CA ASN A 170 22.35 15.79 22.34
C ASN A 170 23.16 17.01 21.90
N GLU A 171 24.44 16.83 21.55
CA GLU A 171 25.29 17.90 21.06
C GLU A 171 24.81 18.46 19.71
N VAL A 172 24.44 17.60 18.77
CA VAL A 172 23.95 18.02 17.45
C VAL A 172 22.54 18.63 17.53
N GLU A 173 21.68 18.16 18.43
CA GLU A 173 20.38 18.77 18.74
C GLU A 173 20.54 20.17 19.37
N LEU A 174 21.52 20.33 20.25
CA LEU A 174 21.89 21.63 20.81
C LEU A 174 22.36 22.61 19.72
N PHE A 175 23.18 22.18 18.75
CA PHE A 175 23.59 23.04 17.65
C PHE A 175 22.42 23.49 16.76
N SER A 176 21.48 22.60 16.44
CA SER A 176 20.28 22.95 15.65
C SER A 176 19.37 23.93 16.39
N THR A 177 19.12 23.71 17.69
CA THR A 177 18.27 24.58 18.51
C THR A 177 18.88 25.96 18.70
N LEU A 178 20.20 26.03 18.91
CA LEU A 178 20.95 27.27 18.98
C LEU A 178 20.88 28.05 17.67
N ALA A 179 21.09 27.40 16.53
CA ALA A 179 20.97 28.03 15.21
C ALA A 179 19.53 28.55 14.96
N MET A 180 18.50 27.77 15.31
CA MET A 180 17.10 28.20 15.18
C MET A 180 16.78 29.40 16.09
N SER A 181 17.30 29.43 17.32
CA SER A 181 17.14 30.57 18.24
C SER A 181 17.80 31.84 17.71
N ASP A 182 18.99 31.70 17.11
CA ASP A 182 19.72 32.83 16.53
C ASP A 182 18.99 33.37 15.30
N LEU A 183 18.53 32.48 14.40
CA LEU A 183 17.70 32.85 13.25
C LEU A 183 16.39 33.53 13.66
N ARG A 184 15.71 33.00 14.68
CA ARG A 184 14.51 33.61 15.25
C ARG A 184 14.77 35.03 15.75
N SER A 185 15.85 35.21 16.52
CA SER A 185 16.21 36.52 17.09
C SER A 185 16.47 37.57 15.99
N ILE A 186 17.13 37.17 14.90
CA ILE A 186 17.34 38.03 13.74
C ILE A 186 16.03 38.31 13.01
N ALA A 187 15.23 37.27 12.72
CA ALA A 187 13.96 37.40 12.02
C ALA A 187 12.99 38.33 12.75
N ASP A 188 12.82 38.14 14.07
CA ASP A 188 11.98 38.99 14.92
C ASP A 188 12.42 40.45 14.87
N CYS A 189 13.73 40.70 14.91
CA CYS A 189 14.28 42.05 14.79
C CYS A 189 13.96 42.65 13.42
N MET A 190 14.31 41.98 12.33
CA MET A 190 14.10 42.47 10.97
C MET A 190 12.61 42.72 10.66
N ILE A 191 11.72 41.81 11.09
CA ILE A 191 10.28 41.95 10.93
C ILE A 191 9.77 43.17 11.69
N SER A 192 10.16 43.32 12.97
CA SER A 192 9.75 44.48 13.79
C SER A 192 10.21 45.81 13.19
N CYS A 193 11.36 45.82 12.50
CA CYS A 193 11.92 46.99 11.83
C CYS A 193 11.34 47.28 10.43
N GLY A 194 10.41 46.45 9.93
CA GLY A 194 9.80 46.62 8.60
C GLY A 194 10.59 46.00 7.44
N TYR A 195 11.65 45.25 7.72
CA TYR A 195 12.52 44.55 6.75
C TYR A 195 12.20 43.04 6.65
N GLY A 196 10.95 42.67 6.94
CA GLY A 196 10.52 41.27 6.89
C GLY A 196 10.63 40.67 5.48
N LYS A 197 10.45 41.46 4.41
CA LYS A 197 10.47 40.96 3.03
C LYS A 197 11.85 40.43 2.63
N GLU A 198 12.90 41.16 3.01
CA GLU A 198 14.30 40.83 2.79
C GLU A 198 14.67 39.55 3.53
N CYS A 199 14.31 39.46 4.82
CA CYS A 199 14.50 38.27 5.65
C CYS A 199 13.82 37.03 5.04
N ILE A 200 12.54 37.16 4.67
CA ILE A 200 11.74 36.08 4.07
C ILE A 200 12.34 35.61 2.75
N LYS A 201 12.82 36.55 1.91
CA LYS A 201 13.44 36.23 0.62
C LYS A 201 14.69 35.37 0.79
N ILE A 202 15.55 35.71 1.75
CA ILE A 202 16.78 34.94 2.04
C ILE A 202 16.40 33.54 2.55
N TYR A 203 15.47 33.47 3.50
CA TYR A 203 14.99 32.21 4.05
C TYR A 203 14.44 31.28 2.96
N LYS A 204 13.46 31.76 2.17
CA LYS A 204 12.80 31.00 1.10
C LYS A 204 13.80 30.47 0.09
N ASN A 205 14.72 31.31 -0.39
CA ASN A 205 15.71 30.90 -1.39
C ASN A 205 16.60 29.76 -0.90
N MET A 206 17.11 29.86 0.33
CA MET A 206 18.01 28.85 0.89
C MET A 206 17.27 27.54 1.20
N ARG A 207 16.16 27.64 1.94
CA ARG A 207 15.41 26.46 2.38
C ARG A 207 14.75 25.71 1.23
N LYS A 208 14.21 26.43 0.24
CA LYS A 208 13.69 25.82 -1.00
C LYS A 208 14.78 25.04 -1.73
N SER A 209 15.99 25.60 -1.86
CA SER A 209 17.10 24.89 -2.47
C SER A 209 17.48 23.60 -1.72
N ILE A 210 17.42 23.59 -0.39
CA ILE A 210 17.72 22.41 0.42
C ILE A 210 16.64 21.35 0.23
N VAL A 211 15.37 21.73 0.31
CA VAL A 211 14.22 20.82 0.13
C VAL A 211 14.19 20.24 -1.28
N ASP A 212 14.40 21.08 -2.31
CA ASP A 212 14.42 20.63 -3.71
C ASP A 212 15.60 19.66 -3.98
N GLU A 213 16.77 19.90 -3.38
CA GLU A 213 17.91 18.96 -3.48
C GLU A 213 17.64 17.64 -2.76
N ALA A 214 17.00 17.67 -1.58
CA ALA A 214 16.62 16.46 -0.86
C ALA A 214 15.62 15.62 -1.66
N LEU A 215 14.57 16.24 -2.21
CA LEU A 215 13.61 15.56 -3.09
C LEU A 215 14.29 14.94 -4.31
N TYR A 216 15.26 15.64 -4.91
CA TYR A 216 16.05 15.11 -6.01
C TYR A 216 16.86 13.87 -5.62
N LYS A 217 17.54 13.90 -4.46
CA LYS A 217 18.30 12.75 -3.92
C LYS A 217 17.42 11.55 -3.59
N LEU A 218 16.18 11.79 -3.16
CA LEU A 218 15.17 10.75 -2.95
C LEU A 218 14.64 10.13 -4.27
N GLY A 219 15.04 10.66 -5.43
CA GLY A 219 14.61 10.16 -6.73
C GLY A 219 13.23 10.63 -7.15
N ILE A 220 12.72 11.72 -6.55
CA ILE A 220 11.43 12.32 -6.91
C ILE A 220 11.63 13.18 -8.16
N GLU A 221 11.46 12.54 -9.30
CA GLU A 221 11.60 13.17 -10.62
C GLU A 221 10.27 13.73 -11.12
N ARG A 222 10.34 14.85 -11.86
CA ARG A 222 9.20 15.37 -12.60
C ARG A 222 8.99 14.57 -13.87
N LEU A 223 8.11 13.58 -13.80
CA LEU A 223 7.75 12.74 -14.94
C LEU A 223 6.41 13.17 -15.55
N THR A 224 6.42 13.42 -16.85
CA THR A 224 5.21 13.71 -17.61
C THR A 224 4.52 12.40 -18.02
N SER A 225 3.20 12.46 -18.23
CA SER A 225 2.43 11.27 -18.66
C SER A 225 2.92 10.70 -20.00
N SER A 226 3.49 11.52 -20.88
CA SER A 226 4.04 11.06 -22.17
C SER A 226 5.36 10.28 -21.99
N GLN A 227 6.21 10.68 -21.04
CA GLN A 227 7.44 9.96 -20.70
C GLN A 227 7.11 8.61 -20.07
N ILE A 228 6.17 8.56 -19.12
CA ILE A 228 5.74 7.32 -18.47
C ILE A 228 5.17 6.34 -19.48
N ARG A 229 4.32 6.78 -20.41
CA ARG A 229 3.76 5.90 -21.46
C ARG A 229 4.80 5.29 -22.39
N LYS A 230 5.94 5.94 -22.59
CA LYS A 230 7.03 5.44 -23.44
C LYS A 230 8.04 4.59 -22.68
N MET A 231 7.93 4.53 -21.35
CA MET A 231 8.87 3.83 -20.49
C MET A 231 8.56 2.34 -20.44
N ASP A 232 9.63 1.55 -20.37
CA ASP A 232 9.54 0.12 -20.13
C ASP A 232 8.97 -0.18 -18.74
N TRP A 233 8.17 -1.23 -18.63
CA TRP A 233 7.46 -1.52 -17.38
C TRP A 233 8.43 -1.83 -16.24
N ASP A 234 9.49 -2.60 -16.51
CA ASP A 234 10.45 -2.99 -15.47
C ASP A 234 11.16 -1.76 -14.85
N ILE A 235 11.43 -0.74 -15.67
CA ILE A 235 12.00 0.53 -15.21
C ILE A 235 10.98 1.31 -14.38
N LEU A 236 9.73 1.38 -14.86
CA LEU A 236 8.65 2.06 -14.15
C LEU A 236 8.37 1.38 -12.80
N GLU A 237 8.43 0.05 -12.74
CA GLU A 237 8.24 -0.73 -11.53
C GLU A 237 9.31 -0.40 -10.48
N LEU A 238 10.58 -0.29 -10.89
CA LEU A 238 11.66 0.15 -10.01
C LEU A 238 11.43 1.57 -9.50
N LYS A 239 10.97 2.49 -10.36
CA LYS A 239 10.62 3.87 -9.96
C LYS A 239 9.44 3.91 -8.99
N ILE A 240 8.42 3.07 -9.18
CA ILE A 240 7.29 2.95 -8.24
C ILE A 240 7.79 2.46 -6.87
N LYS A 241 8.62 1.41 -6.83
CA LYS A 241 9.20 0.90 -5.57
C LYS A 241 10.07 1.96 -4.87
N GLY A 242 10.89 2.68 -5.63
CA GLY A 242 11.68 3.81 -5.11
C GLY A 242 10.79 4.89 -4.53
N TRP A 243 9.73 5.28 -5.26
CA TRP A 243 8.77 6.29 -4.83
C TRP A 243 8.02 5.88 -3.54
N VAL A 244 7.60 4.62 -3.39
CA VAL A 244 6.91 4.12 -2.18
C VAL A 244 7.77 4.27 -0.92
N ASN A 245 9.09 4.17 -1.05
CA ASN A 245 10.00 4.43 0.05
C ASN A 245 10.26 5.93 0.23
N ALA A 246 10.48 6.65 -0.87
CA ALA A 246 10.75 8.08 -0.88
C ALA A 246 9.60 8.91 -0.27
N VAL A 247 8.33 8.57 -0.55
CA VAL A 247 7.16 9.30 -0.03
C VAL A 247 7.10 9.26 1.50
N LYS A 248 7.50 8.13 2.13
CA LYS A 248 7.53 8.00 3.59
C LYS A 248 8.55 8.95 4.20
N ILE A 249 9.76 9.02 3.62
CA ILE A 249 10.83 9.92 4.07
C ILE A 249 10.43 11.37 3.79
N ALA A 250 9.91 11.67 2.59
CA ALA A 250 9.50 13.01 2.21
C ALA A 250 8.42 13.58 3.15
N VAL A 251 7.40 12.80 3.48
CA VAL A 251 6.32 13.24 4.39
C VAL A 251 6.80 13.30 5.83
N LYS A 252 7.30 12.18 6.38
CA LYS A 252 7.61 12.09 7.80
C LYS A 252 8.85 12.88 8.20
N SER A 253 9.82 13.01 7.31
CA SER A 253 11.11 13.62 7.63
C SER A 253 11.23 14.99 6.98
N LEU A 254 11.18 15.07 5.66
CA LEU A 254 11.49 16.30 4.93
C LEU A 254 10.47 17.43 5.15
N PHE A 255 9.19 17.19 4.85
CA PHE A 255 8.15 18.21 4.98
C PHE A 255 7.84 18.52 6.45
N HIS A 256 7.80 17.50 7.31
CA HIS A 256 7.62 17.70 8.74
C HIS A 256 8.75 18.53 9.36
N GLY A 257 10.00 18.23 9.03
CA GLY A 257 11.15 18.97 9.52
C GLY A 257 11.15 20.42 9.06
N GLU A 258 10.79 20.69 7.79
CA GLU A 258 10.72 22.07 7.30
C GLU A 258 9.62 22.86 8.01
N ARG A 259 8.51 22.21 8.37
CA ARG A 259 7.48 22.83 9.19
C ARG A 259 8.02 23.22 10.55
N ILE A 260 8.75 22.33 11.23
CA ILE A 260 9.37 22.61 12.54
C ILE A 260 10.32 23.82 12.46
N VAL A 261 11.17 23.88 11.44
CA VAL A 261 12.13 24.99 11.28
C VAL A 261 11.39 26.30 10.98
N CYS A 262 10.40 26.29 10.08
CA CYS A 262 9.56 27.46 9.82
C CYS A 262 8.85 27.96 11.09
N ASP A 263 8.29 27.04 11.89
CA ASP A 263 7.53 27.34 13.10
C ASP A 263 8.42 27.97 14.20
N ASN A 264 9.67 27.50 14.31
CA ASN A 264 10.66 28.05 15.23
C ASN A 264 11.19 29.43 14.79
N VAL A 265 11.55 29.58 13.51
CA VAL A 265 12.17 30.83 13.02
C VAL A 265 11.17 31.98 12.97
N PHE A 266 9.91 31.72 12.60
CA PHE A 266 8.88 32.75 12.43
C PHE A 266 7.75 32.66 13.46
N THR A 267 8.08 32.34 14.72
CA THR A 267 7.10 32.24 15.81
C THR A 267 6.25 33.50 15.97
N SER A 268 6.82 34.69 15.71
CA SER A 268 6.15 35.98 15.88
C SER A 268 5.09 36.30 14.81
N SER A 269 5.01 35.56 13.71
CA SER A 269 4.04 35.83 12.65
C SER A 269 3.59 34.56 11.93
N GLU A 270 2.36 34.14 12.22
CA GLU A 270 1.72 33.00 11.57
C GLU A 270 1.59 33.17 10.05
N PHE A 271 1.24 34.37 9.58
CA PHE A 271 1.12 34.67 8.15
C PHE A 271 2.45 34.47 7.40
N ILE A 272 3.56 34.92 8.00
CA ILE A 272 4.90 34.76 7.39
C ILE A 272 5.29 33.28 7.38
N ARG A 273 5.09 32.58 8.50
CA ARG A 273 5.35 31.14 8.64
C ARG A 273 4.61 30.32 7.59
N GLU A 274 3.30 30.55 7.45
CA GLU A 274 2.46 29.89 6.45
C GLU A 274 2.95 30.19 5.03
N SER A 275 3.25 31.45 4.72
CA SER A 275 3.76 31.84 3.40
C SER A 275 5.14 31.25 3.08
N CYS A 276 6.04 31.16 4.06
CA CYS A 276 7.35 30.53 3.90
C CYS A 276 7.20 29.04 3.61
N TYR A 277 6.47 28.32 4.47
CA TYR A 277 6.27 26.89 4.32
C TYR A 277 5.60 26.54 2.99
N LEU A 278 4.60 27.33 2.56
CA LEU A 278 3.93 27.19 1.27
C LEU A 278 4.90 27.26 0.10
N GLU A 279 5.65 28.36 -0.01
CA GLU A 279 6.55 28.59 -1.16
C GLU A 279 7.69 27.56 -1.24
N ILE A 280 8.15 27.08 -0.08
CA ILE A 280 9.24 26.10 0.01
C ILE A 280 8.75 24.70 -0.42
N THR A 281 7.60 24.25 0.08
CA THR A 281 7.20 22.84 -0.02
C THR A 281 6.19 22.54 -1.14
N LYS A 282 5.35 23.52 -1.53
CA LYS A 282 4.19 23.30 -2.43
C LYS A 282 4.56 22.58 -3.72
N GLU A 283 5.57 23.07 -4.42
CA GLU A 283 5.94 22.55 -5.74
C GLU A 283 6.46 21.11 -5.64
N GLY A 284 7.33 20.82 -4.67
CA GLY A 284 7.85 19.48 -4.43
C GLY A 284 6.76 18.49 -4.02
N ALA A 285 5.89 18.89 -3.10
CA ALA A 285 4.79 18.06 -2.61
C ALA A 285 3.75 17.75 -3.70
N ILE A 286 3.40 18.75 -4.53
CA ILE A 286 2.51 18.52 -5.68
C ILE A 286 3.12 17.49 -6.63
N HIS A 287 4.39 17.62 -7.01
CA HIS A 287 5.02 16.64 -7.91
C HIS A 287 5.09 15.23 -7.29
N LEU A 288 5.40 15.13 -6.00
CA LEU A 288 5.42 13.86 -5.28
C LEU A 288 4.07 13.15 -5.37
N PHE A 289 2.98 13.85 -5.03
CA PHE A 289 1.64 13.25 -5.05
C PHE A 289 1.03 13.15 -6.44
N GLN A 290 1.50 13.91 -7.42
CA GLN A 290 1.04 13.79 -8.81
C GLN A 290 1.61 12.55 -9.51
N PHE A 291 2.77 12.03 -9.09
CA PHE A 291 3.38 10.85 -9.70
C PHE A 291 2.44 9.63 -9.76
N PRO A 292 1.81 9.18 -8.66
CA PRO A 292 0.87 8.06 -8.70
C PRO A 292 -0.29 8.26 -9.69
N GLU A 293 -0.86 9.46 -9.77
CA GLU A 293 -1.86 9.80 -10.80
C GLU A 293 -1.30 9.57 -12.21
N THR A 294 -0.07 10.01 -12.49
CA THR A 294 0.51 9.83 -13.83
C THR A 294 0.76 8.36 -14.17
N VAL A 295 1.07 7.53 -13.18
CA VAL A 295 1.24 6.07 -13.32
C VAL A 295 -0.07 5.38 -13.71
N THR A 296 -1.22 5.84 -13.21
CA THR A 296 -2.54 5.27 -13.60
C THR A 296 -2.85 5.34 -15.09
N LYS A 297 -2.20 6.27 -15.82
CA LYS A 297 -2.36 6.46 -17.27
C LYS A 297 -1.52 5.47 -18.09
N TYR A 298 -0.71 4.63 -17.43
CA TYR A 298 0.05 3.57 -18.09
C TYR A 298 -0.87 2.43 -18.55
N HIS A 299 -0.37 1.58 -19.45
CA HIS A 299 -1.13 0.45 -20.00
C HIS A 299 -1.70 -0.45 -18.90
N LYS A 300 -3.03 -0.55 -18.85
CA LYS A 300 -3.75 -1.38 -17.87
C LYS A 300 -3.56 -2.86 -18.18
N SER A 301 -3.06 -3.62 -17.23
CA SER A 301 -3.09 -5.08 -17.24
C SER A 301 -3.28 -5.61 -15.81
N PRO A 302 -3.87 -6.81 -15.62
CA PRO A 302 -4.15 -7.34 -14.29
C PRO A 302 -2.90 -7.43 -13.41
N GLU A 303 -1.77 -7.84 -13.96
CA GLU A 303 -0.52 -8.05 -13.22
C GLU A 303 0.02 -6.76 -12.60
N LYS A 304 -0.31 -5.61 -13.19
CA LYS A 304 0.18 -4.29 -12.75
C LYS A 304 -0.63 -3.74 -11.58
N ILE A 305 -1.78 -4.33 -11.25
CA ILE A 305 -2.66 -3.87 -10.17
C ILE A 305 -1.92 -3.79 -8.83
N PHE A 306 -1.00 -4.72 -8.58
CA PHE A 306 -0.28 -4.81 -7.29
C PHE A 306 0.61 -3.59 -7.07
N ARG A 307 1.23 -3.05 -8.12
CA ARG A 307 2.00 -1.80 -8.01
C ARG A 307 1.09 -0.58 -7.79
N MET A 308 -0.12 -0.58 -8.34
CA MET A 308 -1.11 0.47 -8.08
C MET A 308 -1.61 0.41 -6.63
N LEU A 309 -1.82 -0.80 -6.10
CA LEU A 309 -2.17 -1.02 -4.71
C LEU A 309 -1.06 -0.56 -3.75
N ASP A 310 0.21 -0.83 -4.06
CA ASP A 310 1.35 -0.32 -3.27
C ASP A 310 1.37 1.22 -3.21
N LEU A 311 1.07 1.89 -4.32
CA LEU A 311 0.98 3.36 -4.37
C LEU A 311 -0.18 3.88 -3.53
N TYR A 312 -1.34 3.24 -3.62
CA TYR A 312 -2.51 3.60 -2.83
C TYR A 312 -2.22 3.44 -1.34
N ASP A 313 -1.70 2.28 -0.94
CA ASP A 313 -1.34 1.96 0.46
C ASP A 313 -0.37 2.97 1.06
N ALA A 314 0.65 3.35 0.28
CA ALA A 314 1.64 4.31 0.74
C ALA A 314 1.03 5.68 1.06
N ILE A 315 0.08 6.16 0.25
CA ILE A 315 -0.58 7.46 0.49
C ILE A 315 -1.63 7.35 1.60
N SER A 316 -2.47 6.31 1.58
CA SER A 316 -3.52 6.14 2.58
C SER A 316 -2.95 5.93 3.98
N GLY A 317 -1.86 5.17 4.11
CA GLY A 317 -1.15 4.95 5.36
C GLY A 317 -0.44 6.19 5.91
N LEU A 318 -0.15 7.19 5.07
CA LEU A 318 0.45 8.47 5.46
C LEU A 318 -0.59 9.59 5.64
N TRP A 319 -1.88 9.31 5.45
CA TRP A 319 -2.91 10.34 5.46
C TRP A 319 -2.97 11.17 6.76
N PRO A 320 -2.85 10.59 7.97
CA PRO A 320 -2.83 11.38 9.22
C PRO A 320 -1.68 12.40 9.25
N GLU A 321 -0.48 12.00 8.83
CA GLU A 321 0.68 12.87 8.75
C GLU A 321 0.51 13.93 7.65
N ILE A 322 -0.02 13.56 6.49
CA ILE A 322 -0.31 14.51 5.39
C ILE A 322 -1.30 15.58 5.85
N ASP A 323 -2.41 15.19 6.50
CA ASP A 323 -3.41 16.14 6.96
C ASP A 323 -2.87 17.06 8.05
N SER A 324 -2.08 16.50 8.99
CA SER A 324 -1.41 17.27 10.03
C SER A 324 -0.41 18.26 9.45
N ILE A 325 0.53 17.81 8.59
CA ILE A 325 1.64 18.59 8.06
C ILE A 325 1.18 19.68 7.08
N PHE A 326 0.09 19.45 6.34
CA PHE A 326 -0.47 20.39 5.37
C PHE A 326 -1.79 21.01 5.86
N SER A 327 -1.89 21.26 7.18
CA SER A 327 -3.11 21.73 7.83
C SER A 327 -3.55 23.16 7.46
N PHE A 328 -2.63 24.00 6.98
CA PHE A 328 -2.96 25.37 6.59
C PHE A 328 -3.87 25.42 5.35
N GLU A 329 -4.77 26.40 5.30
CA GLU A 329 -5.68 26.54 4.16
C GLU A 329 -4.93 26.93 2.88
N SER A 330 -3.88 27.74 2.96
CA SER A 330 -3.12 28.14 1.76
C SER A 330 -2.41 26.98 1.05
N ILE A 331 -2.13 25.88 1.75
CA ILE A 331 -1.49 24.66 1.21
C ILE A 331 -2.47 23.48 1.06
N SER A 332 -3.78 23.72 1.22
CA SER A 332 -4.81 22.69 1.08
C SER A 332 -4.77 21.99 -0.28
N ILE A 333 -4.29 22.68 -1.33
CA ILE A 333 -4.05 22.12 -2.66
C ILE A 333 -3.17 20.86 -2.65
N VAL A 334 -2.23 20.72 -1.71
CA VAL A 334 -1.39 19.51 -1.58
C VAL A 334 -2.23 18.33 -1.07
N ARG A 335 -3.07 18.57 -0.05
CA ARG A 335 -4.01 17.56 0.46
C ARG A 335 -5.01 17.14 -0.62
N SER A 336 -5.53 18.11 -1.37
CA SER A 336 -6.40 17.84 -2.52
C SER A 336 -5.69 17.00 -3.59
N GLN A 337 -4.43 17.32 -3.94
CA GLN A 337 -3.67 16.53 -4.91
C GLN A 337 -3.41 15.09 -4.44
N ALA A 338 -3.12 14.89 -3.15
CA ALA A 338 -2.96 13.54 -2.57
C ALA A 338 -4.29 12.76 -2.62
N LEU A 339 -5.41 13.41 -2.27
CA LEU A 339 -6.75 12.83 -2.35
C LEU A 339 -7.13 12.47 -3.80
N ASP A 340 -6.93 13.38 -4.75
CA ASP A 340 -7.22 13.15 -6.17
C ASP A 340 -6.43 11.95 -6.71
N SER A 341 -5.22 11.74 -6.20
CA SER A 341 -4.37 10.62 -6.59
C SER A 341 -4.89 9.30 -6.01
N LEU A 342 -5.33 9.29 -4.75
CA LEU A 342 -6.02 8.13 -4.17
C LEU A 342 -7.30 7.77 -4.94
N ILE A 343 -8.12 8.76 -5.29
CA ILE A 343 -9.36 8.57 -6.06
C ILE A 343 -9.03 7.94 -7.42
N LYS A 344 -8.10 8.54 -8.18
CA LYS A 344 -7.70 8.03 -9.51
C LYS A 344 -7.07 6.64 -9.46
N LEU A 345 -6.27 6.34 -8.43
CA LEU A 345 -5.74 5.01 -8.18
C LEU A 345 -6.87 4.02 -7.91
N GLY A 346 -7.81 4.36 -7.02
CA GLY A 346 -8.98 3.55 -6.69
C GLY A 346 -9.82 3.23 -7.93
N ASP A 347 -10.18 4.24 -8.73
CA ASP A 347 -10.91 4.07 -9.99
C ASP A 347 -10.18 3.17 -10.99
N THR A 348 -8.85 3.29 -11.05
CA THR A 348 -8.01 2.48 -11.93
C THR A 348 -7.96 1.02 -11.47
N ILE A 349 -7.78 0.78 -10.17
CA ILE A 349 -7.80 -0.55 -9.55
C ILE A 349 -9.16 -1.20 -9.80
N TRP A 350 -10.25 -0.45 -9.60
CA TRP A 350 -11.61 -0.91 -9.88
C TRP A 350 -11.78 -1.30 -11.35
N THR A 351 -11.33 -0.45 -12.27
CA THR A 351 -11.37 -0.73 -13.71
C THR A 351 -10.59 -2.00 -14.04
N MET A 352 -9.38 -2.18 -13.48
CA MET A 352 -8.56 -3.37 -13.69
C MET A 352 -9.23 -4.65 -13.16
N LEU A 353 -9.93 -4.59 -12.02
CA LEU A 353 -10.70 -5.73 -11.51
C LEU A 353 -11.89 -6.07 -12.44
N SER A 354 -12.57 -5.07 -12.96
CA SER A 354 -13.68 -5.24 -13.92
C SER A 354 -13.20 -5.76 -15.29
N ASP A 355 -12.04 -5.30 -15.75
CA ASP A 355 -11.38 -5.79 -16.95
C ASP A 355 -10.92 -7.25 -16.77
N PHE A 356 -10.40 -7.60 -15.60
CA PHE A 356 -10.02 -8.96 -15.24
C PHE A 356 -11.23 -9.90 -15.24
N GLU A 357 -12.34 -9.50 -14.61
CA GLU A 357 -13.63 -10.20 -14.69
C GLU A 357 -14.06 -10.42 -16.14
N SER A 358 -14.04 -9.36 -16.94
CA SER A 358 -14.42 -9.40 -18.35
C SER A 358 -13.53 -10.34 -19.16
N ALA A 359 -12.23 -10.38 -18.87
CA ALA A 359 -11.27 -11.29 -19.51
C ALA A 359 -11.59 -12.76 -19.22
N ILE A 360 -11.99 -13.10 -17.99
CA ILE A 360 -12.43 -14.46 -17.63
C ILE A 360 -13.70 -14.84 -18.40
N GLN A 361 -14.68 -13.93 -18.48
CA GLN A 361 -15.92 -14.18 -19.20
C GLN A 361 -15.71 -14.35 -20.71
N LYS A 362 -14.85 -13.52 -21.31
CA LYS A 362 -14.53 -13.51 -22.76
C LYS A 362 -13.57 -14.61 -23.19
N ASP A 363 -12.94 -15.31 -22.24
CA ASP A 363 -12.02 -16.41 -22.55
C ASP A 363 -12.70 -17.45 -23.48
N SER A 364 -12.16 -17.65 -24.67
CA SER A 364 -12.82 -18.39 -25.76
C SER A 364 -12.10 -19.68 -26.15
N SER A 365 -11.27 -20.24 -25.25
CA SER A 365 -10.48 -21.44 -25.57
C SER A 365 -11.40 -22.57 -26.04
N LYS A 366 -11.30 -22.96 -27.32
CA LYS A 366 -12.21 -23.92 -27.97
C LYS A 366 -11.80 -25.38 -27.80
N SER A 367 -10.64 -25.66 -27.21
CA SER A 367 -10.15 -27.02 -27.02
C SER A 367 -10.32 -27.49 -25.57
N PRO A 368 -10.88 -28.69 -25.35
CA PRO A 368 -10.89 -29.30 -24.03
C PRO A 368 -9.47 -29.70 -23.64
N VAL A 369 -9.15 -29.63 -22.35
CA VAL A 369 -7.82 -30.01 -21.87
C VAL A 369 -7.72 -31.54 -21.86
N PRO A 370 -6.67 -32.14 -22.47
CA PRO A 370 -6.54 -33.60 -22.51
C PRO A 370 -6.58 -34.24 -21.12
N GLY A 371 -7.26 -35.38 -21.00
CA GLY A 371 -7.30 -36.17 -19.77
C GLY A 371 -8.11 -35.55 -18.61
N GLY A 372 -8.84 -34.44 -18.86
CA GLY A 372 -9.69 -33.80 -17.85
C GLY A 372 -8.90 -33.11 -16.73
N VAL A 373 -7.64 -32.75 -16.99
CA VAL A 373 -6.74 -32.12 -16.01
C VAL A 373 -7.19 -30.70 -15.63
N LEU A 374 -6.49 -30.12 -14.64
CA LEU A 374 -6.66 -28.73 -14.21
C LEU A 374 -6.55 -27.76 -15.40
N HIS A 375 -7.52 -26.86 -15.53
CA HIS A 375 -7.50 -25.84 -16.56
C HIS A 375 -6.52 -24.69 -16.20
N PRO A 376 -5.67 -24.20 -17.12
CA PRO A 376 -4.74 -23.10 -16.85
C PRO A 376 -5.40 -21.84 -16.28
N LEU A 377 -6.56 -21.47 -16.81
CA LEU A 377 -7.40 -20.37 -16.30
C LEU A 377 -7.70 -20.50 -14.80
N THR A 378 -8.02 -21.70 -14.30
CA THR A 378 -8.29 -21.94 -12.87
C THR A 378 -7.07 -21.62 -12.03
N ARG A 379 -5.88 -22.06 -12.47
CA ARG A 379 -4.62 -21.77 -11.78
C ARG A 379 -4.31 -20.28 -11.78
N TYR A 380 -4.46 -19.63 -12.92
CA TYR A 380 -4.21 -18.20 -13.09
C TYR A 380 -5.11 -17.36 -12.19
N VAL A 381 -6.43 -17.55 -12.29
CA VAL A 381 -7.41 -16.78 -11.51
C VAL A 381 -7.24 -16.99 -10.01
N MET A 382 -7.12 -18.24 -9.56
CA MET A 382 -6.99 -18.50 -8.12
C MET A 382 -5.68 -17.97 -7.53
N ASN A 383 -4.58 -18.02 -8.28
CA ASN A 383 -3.33 -17.40 -7.83
C ASN A 383 -3.45 -15.87 -7.76
N TYR A 384 -4.06 -15.25 -8.77
CA TYR A 384 -4.30 -13.81 -8.78
C TYR A 384 -5.16 -13.36 -7.59
N LEU A 385 -6.27 -14.06 -7.32
CA LEU A 385 -7.12 -13.77 -6.15
C LEU A 385 -6.38 -14.01 -4.84
N SER A 386 -5.53 -15.04 -4.75
CA SER A 386 -4.72 -15.28 -3.55
C SER A 386 -3.77 -14.11 -3.26
N PHE A 387 -3.12 -13.54 -4.29
CA PHE A 387 -2.26 -12.37 -4.10
C PHE A 387 -3.04 -11.10 -3.77
N LEU A 388 -4.25 -10.92 -4.32
CA LEU A 388 -5.09 -9.78 -3.95
C LEU A 388 -5.48 -9.81 -2.46
N THR A 389 -5.61 -10.99 -1.85
CA THR A 389 -5.97 -11.06 -0.42
C THR A 389 -4.90 -10.52 0.51
N ASP A 390 -3.65 -10.38 0.07
CA ASP A 390 -2.60 -9.73 0.87
C ASP A 390 -2.84 -8.20 1.00
N TYR A 391 -3.68 -7.63 0.13
CA TYR A 391 -4.10 -6.23 0.13
C TYR A 391 -5.53 -6.04 0.66
N SER A 392 -6.04 -6.97 1.49
CA SER A 392 -7.45 -6.99 1.89
C SER A 392 -7.91 -5.72 2.61
N VAL A 393 -7.05 -5.09 3.40
CA VAL A 393 -7.37 -3.86 4.13
C VAL A 393 -7.66 -2.72 3.14
N ILE A 394 -6.70 -2.45 2.26
CA ILE A 394 -6.81 -1.38 1.25
C ILE A 394 -7.94 -1.64 0.27
N LEU A 395 -8.09 -2.89 -0.19
CA LEU A 395 -9.16 -3.26 -1.10
C LEU A 395 -10.55 -3.12 -0.45
N SER A 396 -10.65 -3.31 0.87
CA SER A 396 -11.91 -3.07 1.58
C SER A 396 -12.30 -1.60 1.53
N ASP A 397 -11.33 -0.69 1.65
CA ASP A 397 -11.55 0.76 1.54
C ASP A 397 -11.89 1.20 0.10
N ILE A 398 -11.25 0.61 -0.91
CA ILE A 398 -11.53 0.92 -2.33
C ILE A 398 -12.90 0.39 -2.77
N LEU A 399 -13.31 -0.78 -2.25
CA LEU A 399 -14.53 -1.48 -2.69
C LEU A 399 -15.76 -1.19 -1.83
N VAL A 400 -15.72 -0.22 -0.92
CA VAL A 400 -16.84 0.08 0.01
C VAL A 400 -18.18 0.21 -0.71
N ASP A 401 -18.20 0.85 -1.89
CA ASP A 401 -19.42 1.12 -2.65
C ASP A 401 -19.77 0.04 -3.68
N TRP A 402 -18.98 -1.02 -3.80
CA TRP A 402 -19.26 -2.09 -4.76
C TRP A 402 -20.48 -2.92 -4.33
N ARG A 403 -21.39 -3.14 -5.27
CA ARG A 403 -22.58 -3.99 -5.10
C ARG A 403 -22.62 -5.06 -6.18
N LEU A 404 -23.32 -6.18 -5.91
CA LEU A 404 -23.61 -7.14 -6.97
C LEU A 404 -24.40 -6.45 -8.09
N PRO A 405 -24.16 -6.82 -9.35
CA PRO A 405 -25.01 -6.39 -10.46
C PRO A 405 -26.48 -6.81 -10.21
N GLU A 406 -27.41 -5.85 -10.20
CA GLU A 406 -28.84 -6.07 -9.90
C GLU A 406 -29.53 -7.08 -10.84
N ASN A 407 -28.92 -7.36 -12.01
CA ASN A 407 -29.42 -8.30 -13.02
C ASN A 407 -28.78 -9.70 -12.94
N SER A 408 -28.00 -10.02 -11.90
CA SER A 408 -27.46 -11.38 -11.76
C SER A 408 -28.56 -12.32 -11.30
N SER A 409 -29.05 -13.19 -12.19
CA SER A 409 -30.02 -14.26 -11.90
C SER A 409 -29.46 -15.41 -11.03
N LEU A 410 -28.42 -15.12 -10.23
CA LEU A 410 -27.65 -16.12 -9.50
C LEU A 410 -28.17 -16.29 -8.08
N PRO A 411 -28.12 -17.51 -7.52
CA PRO A 411 -28.82 -17.81 -6.27
C PRO A 411 -28.20 -17.05 -5.10
N GLU A 412 -29.03 -16.27 -4.39
CA GLU A 412 -28.72 -15.60 -3.11
C GLU A 412 -28.02 -16.56 -2.13
N SER A 413 -28.39 -17.84 -2.17
CA SER A 413 -27.77 -18.93 -1.40
C SER A 413 -26.25 -19.12 -1.59
N TYR A 414 -25.62 -18.56 -2.62
CA TYR A 414 -24.16 -18.62 -2.82
C TYR A 414 -23.41 -17.65 -1.88
N PHE A 415 -24.06 -16.57 -1.45
CA PHE A 415 -23.48 -15.50 -0.64
C PHE A 415 -24.07 -15.43 0.78
N GLU A 416 -25.18 -16.12 1.05
CA GLU A 416 -25.79 -16.18 2.38
C GLU A 416 -24.99 -17.02 3.36
N SER A 417 -24.69 -16.45 4.54
CA SER A 417 -24.30 -17.24 5.70
C SER A 417 -25.54 -17.96 6.25
N PRO A 418 -25.48 -19.27 6.52
CA PRO A 418 -26.58 -19.99 7.17
C PRO A 418 -26.84 -19.54 8.61
N ASN A 419 -25.96 -18.71 9.19
CA ASN A 419 -26.10 -18.22 10.56
C ASN A 419 -26.57 -16.74 10.56
N PRO A 420 -27.77 -16.44 11.07
CA PRO A 420 -28.30 -15.08 11.12
C PRO A 420 -27.54 -14.13 12.08
N ASN A 421 -26.59 -14.65 12.87
CA ASN A 421 -25.74 -13.86 13.77
C ASN A 421 -24.40 -13.43 13.14
N ASP A 422 -24.06 -13.90 11.94
CA ASP A 422 -22.83 -13.49 11.28
C ASP A 422 -22.98 -12.07 10.69
N HIS A 423 -21.94 -11.25 10.81
CA HIS A 423 -21.91 -9.96 10.12
C HIS A 423 -22.06 -10.16 8.61
N PRO A 424 -22.80 -9.29 7.91
CA PRO A 424 -22.94 -9.37 6.47
C PRO A 424 -21.56 -9.38 5.81
N PRO A 425 -21.35 -10.20 4.77
CA PRO A 425 -20.06 -10.31 4.13
C PRO A 425 -19.62 -8.96 3.57
N SER A 426 -18.34 -8.62 3.75
CA SER A 426 -17.78 -7.37 3.22
C SER A 426 -17.93 -7.29 1.69
N ALA A 427 -17.96 -6.07 1.13
CA ALA A 427 -18.01 -5.86 -0.31
C ALA A 427 -16.83 -6.56 -1.03
N LEU A 428 -15.65 -6.59 -0.39
CA LEU A 428 -14.49 -7.35 -0.87
C LEU A 428 -14.76 -8.85 -0.91
N THR A 429 -15.27 -9.44 0.19
CA THR A 429 -15.64 -10.86 0.25
C THR A 429 -16.59 -11.22 -0.89
N ILE A 430 -17.64 -10.42 -1.05
CA ILE A 430 -18.63 -10.58 -2.11
C ILE A 430 -17.98 -10.51 -3.49
N ARG A 431 -17.12 -9.52 -3.75
CA ARG A 431 -16.42 -9.33 -5.04
C ARG A 431 -15.53 -10.52 -5.38
N LEU A 432 -14.76 -11.03 -4.42
CA LEU A 432 -13.88 -12.18 -4.66
C LEU A 432 -14.68 -13.46 -4.88
N ALA A 433 -15.73 -13.69 -4.07
CA ALA A 433 -16.64 -14.81 -4.24
C ALA A 433 -17.33 -14.79 -5.62
N TRP A 434 -17.70 -13.60 -6.10
CA TRP A 434 -18.25 -13.37 -7.43
C TRP A 434 -17.27 -13.76 -8.55
N ILE A 435 -16.01 -13.34 -8.47
CA ILE A 435 -15.00 -13.71 -9.47
C ILE A 435 -14.77 -15.24 -9.48
N VAL A 436 -14.74 -15.89 -8.31
CA VAL A 436 -14.68 -17.36 -8.22
C VAL A 436 -15.90 -17.99 -8.89
N LEU A 437 -17.10 -17.47 -8.66
CA LEU A 437 -18.32 -17.98 -9.30
C LEU A 437 -18.25 -17.86 -10.82
N ILE A 438 -17.81 -16.72 -11.36
CA ILE A 438 -17.62 -16.53 -12.81
C ILE A 438 -16.65 -17.56 -13.37
N LEU A 439 -15.54 -17.82 -12.68
CA LEU A 439 -14.60 -18.86 -13.07
C LEU A 439 -15.30 -20.23 -13.11
N LEU A 440 -16.07 -20.60 -12.08
CA LEU A 440 -16.77 -21.88 -12.02
C LEU A 440 -17.81 -22.01 -13.15
N CYS A 441 -18.64 -21.00 -13.40
CA CYS A 441 -19.58 -20.98 -14.53
C CYS A 441 -18.85 -21.11 -15.87
N LYS A 442 -17.69 -20.47 -16.02
CA LYS A 442 -16.90 -20.56 -17.24
C LYS A 442 -16.35 -21.98 -17.46
N LEU A 443 -15.92 -22.65 -16.39
CA LEU A 443 -15.48 -24.03 -16.44
C LEU A 443 -16.63 -25.00 -16.76
N ASP A 444 -17.83 -24.73 -16.25
CA ASP A 444 -19.03 -25.50 -16.59
C ASP A 444 -19.34 -25.42 -18.10
N GLY A 445 -19.32 -24.21 -18.67
CA GLY A 445 -19.44 -24.01 -20.11
C GLY A 445 -18.37 -24.79 -20.90
N LYS A 446 -17.12 -24.84 -20.41
CA LYS A 446 -16.05 -25.62 -21.06
C LYS A 446 -16.19 -27.13 -20.89
N ALA A 447 -16.85 -27.60 -19.84
CA ALA A 447 -17.11 -29.01 -19.63
C ALA A 447 -18.00 -29.59 -20.76
N THR A 448 -18.83 -28.77 -21.39
CA THR A 448 -19.65 -29.15 -22.55
C THR A 448 -18.85 -29.52 -23.80
N LEU A 449 -17.57 -29.13 -23.88
CA LEU A 449 -16.69 -29.44 -25.01
C LEU A 449 -16.20 -30.90 -25.00
N TYR A 450 -16.34 -31.62 -23.88
CA TYR A 450 -15.95 -33.02 -23.78
C TYR A 450 -17.03 -33.92 -24.40
N LYS A 451 -16.61 -34.81 -25.30
CA LYS A 451 -17.50 -35.80 -25.91
C LYS A 451 -18.00 -36.84 -24.90
N ASP A 452 -17.20 -37.16 -23.89
CA ASP A 452 -17.55 -38.10 -22.82
C ASP A 452 -18.04 -37.33 -21.58
N PRO A 453 -19.33 -37.44 -21.21
CA PRO A 453 -19.86 -36.77 -20.01
C PRO A 453 -19.16 -37.18 -18.71
N ALA A 454 -18.65 -38.41 -18.62
CA ALA A 454 -17.92 -38.87 -17.44
C ALA A 454 -16.59 -38.12 -17.28
N LEU A 455 -15.91 -37.82 -18.40
CA LEU A 455 -14.69 -37.00 -18.41
C LEU A 455 -15.00 -35.53 -18.06
N ALA A 456 -16.13 -35.00 -18.53
CA ALA A 456 -16.59 -33.66 -18.18
C ALA A 456 -16.76 -33.50 -16.66
N TYR A 457 -17.40 -34.48 -15.98
CA TYR A 457 -17.54 -34.45 -14.53
C TYR A 457 -16.21 -34.55 -13.77
N LEU A 458 -15.26 -35.37 -14.26
CA LEU A 458 -13.91 -35.42 -13.67
C LEU A 458 -13.16 -34.11 -13.85
N PHE A 459 -13.28 -33.47 -15.00
CA PHE A 459 -12.73 -32.14 -15.24
C PHE A 459 -13.28 -31.11 -14.23
N LEU A 460 -14.60 -31.08 -14.02
CA LEU A 460 -15.21 -30.20 -13.02
C LEU A 460 -14.74 -30.52 -11.60
N THR A 461 -14.62 -31.80 -11.26
CA THR A 461 -14.15 -32.25 -9.94
C THR A 461 -12.70 -31.81 -9.69
N ASN A 462 -11.81 -31.99 -10.68
CA ASN A 462 -10.41 -31.57 -10.58
C ASN A 462 -10.26 -30.06 -10.36
N ASN A 463 -10.98 -29.26 -11.17
CA ASN A 463 -10.87 -27.80 -11.08
C ASN A 463 -11.48 -27.28 -9.78
N LEU A 464 -12.66 -27.76 -9.37
CA LEU A 464 -13.30 -27.31 -8.13
C LEU A 464 -12.50 -27.74 -6.90
N GLN A 465 -11.94 -28.96 -6.88
CA GLN A 465 -11.06 -29.40 -5.80
C GLN A 465 -9.83 -28.50 -5.66
N TYR A 466 -9.25 -28.07 -6.79
CA TYR A 466 -8.12 -27.13 -6.78
C TYR A 466 -8.53 -25.75 -6.24
N VAL A 467 -9.69 -25.23 -6.65
CA VAL A 467 -10.24 -23.95 -6.13
C VAL A 467 -10.40 -24.04 -4.60
N ILE A 468 -10.99 -25.12 -4.10
CA ILE A 468 -11.18 -25.35 -2.66
C ILE A 468 -9.83 -25.38 -1.93
N GLU A 469 -8.86 -26.13 -2.45
CA GLU A 469 -7.53 -26.22 -1.84
C GLU A 469 -6.84 -24.86 -1.81
N LYS A 470 -6.96 -24.08 -2.89
CA LYS A 470 -6.42 -22.71 -2.95
C LYS A 470 -7.09 -21.76 -1.97
N VAL A 471 -8.41 -21.82 -1.84
CA VAL A 471 -9.12 -21.02 -0.84
C VAL A 471 -8.67 -21.42 0.57
N HIS A 472 -8.58 -22.72 0.85
CA HIS A 472 -8.19 -23.24 2.16
C HIS A 472 -6.74 -22.88 2.55
N THR A 473 -5.82 -22.79 1.58
CA THR A 473 -4.38 -22.56 1.81
C THR A 473 -3.94 -21.10 1.72
N SER A 474 -4.84 -20.18 1.41
CA SER A 474 -4.55 -18.74 1.29
C SER A 474 -5.44 -17.90 2.21
N ASN A 475 -5.18 -16.59 2.26
CA ASN A 475 -5.97 -15.64 3.04
C ASN A 475 -7.44 -15.55 2.57
N LEU A 476 -7.78 -16.11 1.40
CA LEU A 476 -9.16 -16.30 0.93
C LEU A 476 -10.02 -17.10 1.93
N ARG A 477 -9.43 -17.99 2.74
CA ARG A 477 -10.17 -18.74 3.77
C ARG A 477 -10.83 -17.81 4.78
N TYR A 478 -10.15 -16.74 5.20
CA TYR A 478 -10.68 -15.79 6.18
C TYR A 478 -11.81 -14.93 5.60
N LEU A 479 -11.77 -14.65 4.30
CA LEU A 479 -12.79 -13.86 3.62
C LEU A 479 -14.03 -14.68 3.26
N LEU A 480 -13.85 -15.90 2.71
CA LEU A 480 -14.94 -16.75 2.23
C LEU A 480 -15.54 -17.68 3.30
N GLY A 481 -14.74 -18.04 4.31
CA GLY A 481 -15.18 -18.85 5.44
C GLY A 481 -15.27 -20.36 5.18
N ASP A 482 -15.27 -21.14 6.27
CA ASP A 482 -15.28 -22.61 6.23
C ASP A 482 -16.63 -23.20 5.74
N ASN A 483 -17.72 -22.44 5.84
CA ASN A 483 -19.02 -22.80 5.31
C ASN A 483 -19.00 -22.86 3.78
N TRP A 484 -18.41 -21.85 3.13
CA TRP A 484 -18.24 -21.81 1.68
C TRP A 484 -17.42 -23.01 1.19
N ILE A 485 -16.34 -23.34 1.91
CA ILE A 485 -15.49 -24.51 1.63
C ILE A 485 -16.30 -25.81 1.74
N SER A 486 -17.09 -25.96 2.80
CA SER A 486 -17.88 -27.17 3.06
C SER A 486 -18.98 -27.39 2.03
N LYS A 487 -19.64 -26.31 1.58
CA LYS A 487 -20.62 -26.33 0.49
C LYS A 487 -19.99 -26.85 -0.80
N HIS A 488 -18.86 -26.27 -1.21
CA HIS A 488 -18.16 -26.68 -2.43
C HIS A 488 -17.55 -28.08 -2.35
N LYS A 489 -17.08 -28.52 -1.18
CA LYS A 489 -16.67 -29.92 -0.95
C LYS A 489 -17.82 -30.90 -1.19
N THR A 490 -19.05 -30.52 -0.86
CA THR A 490 -20.24 -31.34 -1.15
C THR A 490 -20.49 -31.42 -2.65
N THR A 491 -20.36 -30.31 -3.38
CA THR A 491 -20.46 -30.27 -4.85
C THR A 491 -19.39 -31.14 -5.53
N VAL A 492 -18.14 -31.12 -5.04
CA VAL A 492 -17.08 -32.04 -5.52
C VAL A 492 -17.49 -33.50 -5.38
N LYS A 493 -18.04 -33.90 -4.22
CA LYS A 493 -18.54 -35.27 -4.01
C LYS A 493 -19.69 -35.62 -4.95
N GLN A 494 -20.59 -34.68 -5.22
CA GLN A 494 -21.68 -34.87 -6.17
C GLN A 494 -21.16 -35.07 -7.61
N HIS A 495 -20.21 -34.26 -8.07
CA HIS A 495 -19.59 -34.43 -9.39
C HIS A 495 -18.85 -35.77 -9.50
N ALA A 496 -18.08 -36.16 -8.47
CA ALA A 496 -17.42 -37.46 -8.42
C ALA A 496 -18.42 -38.63 -8.49
N ALA A 497 -19.54 -38.55 -7.75
CA ALA A 497 -20.59 -39.56 -7.79
C ALA A 497 -21.29 -39.63 -9.17
N SER A 498 -21.51 -38.48 -9.83
CA SER A 498 -22.04 -38.43 -11.20
C SER A 498 -21.09 -39.06 -12.20
N TYR A 499 -19.78 -38.78 -12.09
CA TYR A 499 -18.74 -39.46 -12.87
C TYR A 499 -18.82 -40.97 -12.66
N GLU A 500 -18.83 -41.45 -11.41
CA GLU A 500 -18.86 -42.88 -11.10
C GLU A 500 -20.09 -43.55 -11.70
N ARG A 501 -21.26 -42.93 -11.55
CA ARG A 501 -22.53 -43.43 -12.10
C ARG A 501 -22.48 -43.55 -13.61
N ILE A 502 -22.03 -42.50 -14.31
CA ILE A 502 -22.06 -42.46 -15.78
C ILE A 502 -20.93 -43.30 -16.37
N GLY A 503 -19.71 -43.09 -15.89
CA GLY A 503 -18.49 -43.70 -16.41
C GLY A 503 -18.40 -45.21 -16.19
N TRP A 504 -19.06 -45.74 -15.14
CA TRP A 504 -19.06 -47.18 -14.83
C TRP A 504 -20.41 -47.87 -15.01
N SER A 505 -21.46 -47.14 -15.41
CA SER A 505 -22.81 -47.69 -15.65
C SER A 505 -22.80 -48.95 -16.52
N LYS A 506 -22.14 -48.88 -17.68
CA LYS A 506 -22.06 -49.98 -18.64
C LYS A 506 -21.32 -51.22 -18.10
N VAL A 507 -20.31 -51.00 -17.24
CA VAL A 507 -19.55 -52.10 -16.61
C VAL A 507 -20.41 -52.78 -15.55
N LEU A 508 -21.12 -51.98 -14.74
CA LEU A 508 -22.01 -52.48 -13.70
C LEU A 508 -23.21 -53.23 -14.30
N SER A 509 -23.79 -52.73 -15.39
CA SER A 509 -24.91 -53.40 -16.08
C SER A 509 -24.50 -54.66 -16.85
N ALA A 510 -23.20 -54.88 -17.07
CA ALA A 510 -22.70 -56.12 -17.67
C ALA A 510 -22.64 -57.27 -16.66
N ILE A 511 -22.83 -56.98 -15.35
CA ILE A 511 -23.00 -57.97 -14.29
C ILE A 511 -24.51 -58.14 -14.03
N PRO A 512 -25.02 -59.35 -13.84
CA PRO A 512 -26.42 -59.57 -13.46
C PRO A 512 -26.80 -58.81 -12.18
N GLU A 513 -28.01 -58.23 -12.11
CA GLU A 513 -28.47 -57.41 -10.97
C GLU A 513 -28.52 -58.21 -9.65
N ASP A 514 -28.92 -59.48 -9.72
CA ASP A 514 -28.81 -60.43 -8.61
C ASP A 514 -27.98 -61.65 -9.03
N PRO A 515 -26.65 -61.57 -8.92
CA PRO A 515 -25.77 -62.67 -9.29
C PRO A 515 -26.12 -63.95 -8.52
N THR A 516 -26.66 -63.84 -7.31
CA THR A 516 -26.96 -64.95 -6.41
C THR A 516 -28.31 -65.62 -6.66
N ALA A 517 -29.32 -64.90 -7.15
CA ALA A 517 -30.65 -65.47 -7.46
C ALA A 517 -30.83 -65.86 -8.93
N THR A 518 -30.23 -65.16 -9.89
CA THR A 518 -30.36 -65.49 -11.32
C THR A 518 -29.73 -66.86 -11.57
N THR A 519 -30.42 -67.81 -12.19
CA THR A 519 -29.83 -69.10 -12.59
C THR A 519 -29.61 -69.08 -14.10
N MET A 520 -28.35 -69.15 -14.52
CA MET A 520 -27.96 -69.10 -15.94
C MET A 520 -27.36 -70.43 -16.37
N SER A 521 -27.55 -70.79 -17.64
CA SER A 521 -26.84 -71.89 -18.28
C SER A 521 -25.33 -71.57 -18.40
N ALA A 522 -24.51 -72.60 -18.63
CA ALA A 522 -23.06 -72.42 -18.80
C ALA A 522 -22.73 -71.50 -20.00
N VAL A 523 -23.51 -71.59 -21.07
CA VAL A 523 -23.35 -70.77 -22.29
C VAL A 523 -23.66 -69.31 -22.00
N GLU A 524 -24.79 -69.01 -21.35
CA GLU A 524 -25.19 -67.64 -20.98
C GLU A 524 -24.19 -67.01 -20.00
N ALA A 525 -23.72 -67.79 -19.00
CA ALA A 525 -22.71 -67.32 -18.07
C ALA A 525 -21.39 -66.97 -18.79
N LYS A 526 -20.95 -67.81 -19.74
CA LYS A 526 -19.75 -67.58 -20.57
C LYS A 526 -19.90 -66.30 -21.42
N GLU A 527 -21.07 -66.07 -22.02
CA GLU A 527 -21.36 -64.83 -22.75
C GLU A 527 -21.33 -63.60 -21.85
N CYS A 528 -21.92 -63.66 -20.65
CA CYS A 528 -21.87 -62.57 -19.67
C CYS A 528 -20.43 -62.23 -19.26
N PHE A 529 -19.57 -63.22 -18.97
CA PHE A 529 -18.15 -62.95 -18.66
C PHE A 529 -17.41 -62.29 -19.82
N ASN A 530 -17.64 -62.75 -21.05
CA ASN A 530 -17.02 -62.16 -22.24
C ASN A 530 -17.50 -60.72 -22.49
N ASN A 531 -18.80 -60.47 -22.32
CA ASN A 531 -19.36 -59.13 -22.41
C ASN A 531 -18.78 -58.20 -21.33
N PHE A 532 -18.78 -58.63 -20.07
CA PHE A 532 -18.16 -57.88 -18.97
C PHE A 532 -16.70 -57.53 -19.27
N LYS A 533 -15.90 -58.52 -19.68
CA LYS A 533 -14.49 -58.33 -20.05
C LYS A 533 -14.32 -57.28 -21.15
N SER A 534 -15.08 -57.39 -22.23
CA SER A 534 -15.04 -56.44 -23.35
C SER A 534 -15.41 -55.02 -22.92
N VAL A 535 -16.46 -54.88 -22.11
CA VAL A 535 -16.92 -53.58 -21.62
C VAL A 535 -15.94 -52.98 -20.63
N PHE A 536 -15.44 -53.77 -19.68
CA PHE A 536 -14.43 -53.36 -18.70
C PHE A 536 -13.14 -52.92 -19.39
N ASP A 537 -12.58 -53.72 -20.30
CA ASP A 537 -11.35 -53.39 -21.02
C ASP A 537 -11.49 -52.08 -21.80
N ARG A 538 -12.64 -51.87 -22.46
CA ARG A 538 -12.91 -50.63 -23.19
C ARG A 538 -12.96 -49.43 -22.26
N VAL A 539 -13.68 -49.52 -21.14
CA VAL A 539 -13.78 -48.42 -20.16
C VAL A 539 -12.43 -48.16 -19.52
N TYR A 540 -11.73 -49.20 -19.08
CA TYR A 540 -10.41 -49.10 -18.47
C TYR A 540 -9.40 -48.45 -19.41
N ARG A 541 -9.31 -48.88 -20.68
CA ARG A 541 -8.39 -48.29 -21.66
C ARG A 541 -8.66 -46.81 -21.85
N THR A 542 -9.93 -46.41 -22.03
CA THR A 542 -10.30 -45.00 -22.17
C THR A 542 -9.90 -44.19 -20.93
N GLN A 543 -10.29 -44.67 -19.75
CA GLN A 543 -10.13 -43.93 -18.49
C GLN A 543 -8.71 -44.01 -17.89
N SER A 544 -7.87 -44.95 -18.33
CA SER A 544 -6.46 -45.06 -17.91
C SER A 544 -5.63 -43.84 -18.27
N SER A 545 -6.00 -43.16 -19.36
CA SER A 545 -5.37 -41.91 -19.82
C SER A 545 -5.84 -40.66 -19.05
N TRP A 546 -6.90 -40.78 -18.25
CA TRP A 546 -7.45 -39.66 -17.49
C TRP A 546 -6.61 -39.39 -16.25
N ILE A 547 -6.72 -38.19 -15.68
CA ILE A 547 -5.89 -37.77 -14.55
C ILE A 547 -6.77 -37.11 -13.50
N VAL A 548 -6.62 -37.51 -12.25
CA VAL A 548 -7.20 -36.81 -11.09
C VAL A 548 -6.08 -36.18 -10.30
N THR A 549 -5.99 -34.85 -10.30
CA THR A 549 -4.77 -34.15 -9.84
C THR A 549 -4.56 -34.32 -8.34
N ASP A 550 -5.61 -34.15 -7.53
CA ASP A 550 -5.54 -34.32 -6.09
C ASP A 550 -5.45 -35.80 -5.69
N ARG A 551 -4.42 -36.14 -4.89
CA ARG A 551 -4.15 -37.52 -4.49
C ARG A 551 -5.24 -38.09 -3.58
N LYS A 552 -5.77 -37.30 -2.63
CA LYS A 552 -6.77 -37.79 -1.67
C LYS A 552 -8.08 -38.10 -2.39
N LEU A 553 -8.53 -37.20 -3.25
CA LEU A 553 -9.69 -37.35 -4.12
C LEU A 553 -9.52 -38.55 -5.07
N ARG A 554 -8.36 -38.68 -5.70
CA ARG A 554 -8.04 -39.82 -6.59
C ARG A 554 -8.25 -41.15 -5.88
N GLU A 555 -7.68 -41.30 -4.69
CA GLU A 555 -7.81 -42.53 -3.90
C GLU A 555 -9.24 -42.75 -3.38
N GLN A 556 -9.98 -41.69 -3.06
CA GLN A 556 -11.39 -41.79 -2.69
C GLN A 556 -12.26 -42.31 -3.85
N ILE A 557 -12.06 -41.77 -5.06
CA ILE A 557 -12.77 -42.21 -6.27
C ILE A 557 -12.45 -43.68 -6.57
N LYS A 558 -11.16 -44.06 -6.56
CA LYS A 558 -10.74 -45.46 -6.75
C LYS A 558 -11.40 -46.42 -5.76
N LYS A 559 -11.38 -46.06 -4.47
CA LYS A 559 -12.02 -46.86 -3.40
C LYS A 559 -13.52 -46.97 -3.59
N SER A 560 -14.19 -45.88 -3.99
CA SER A 560 -15.64 -45.87 -4.22
C SER A 560 -16.04 -46.78 -5.39
N ILE A 561 -15.32 -46.70 -6.52
CA ILE A 561 -15.52 -47.59 -7.67
C ILE A 561 -15.31 -49.05 -7.27
N ALA A 562 -14.18 -49.35 -6.60
CA ALA A 562 -13.87 -50.70 -6.13
C ALA A 562 -14.97 -51.25 -5.19
N LYS A 563 -15.48 -50.41 -4.28
CA LYS A 563 -16.57 -50.78 -3.36
C LYS A 563 -17.87 -51.11 -4.10
N LYS A 564 -18.16 -50.47 -5.23
CA LYS A 564 -19.37 -50.72 -6.04
C LYS A 564 -19.20 -51.94 -6.96
N LEU A 565 -18.02 -52.11 -7.55
CA LEU A 565 -17.77 -53.12 -8.59
C LEU A 565 -17.36 -54.49 -8.01
N LEU A 566 -16.40 -54.51 -7.09
CA LEU A 566 -15.77 -55.76 -6.63
C LEU A 566 -16.75 -56.72 -5.93
N PRO A 567 -17.67 -56.27 -5.04
CA PRO A 567 -18.60 -57.20 -4.39
C PRO A 567 -19.54 -57.89 -5.40
N ALA A 568 -20.12 -57.12 -6.33
CA ALA A 568 -21.01 -57.65 -7.36
C ALA A 568 -20.28 -58.64 -8.28
N TYR A 569 -19.08 -58.28 -8.75
CA TYR A 569 -18.27 -59.15 -9.59
C TYR A 569 -17.81 -60.42 -8.85
N ARG A 570 -17.39 -60.29 -7.58
CA ARG A 570 -16.95 -61.44 -6.78
C ARG A 570 -18.08 -62.44 -6.55
N ALA A 571 -19.30 -61.96 -6.26
CA ALA A 571 -20.47 -62.83 -6.12
C ALA A 571 -20.77 -63.58 -7.42
N PHE A 572 -20.77 -62.87 -8.56
CA PHE A 572 -20.94 -63.45 -9.89
C PHE A 572 -19.85 -64.49 -10.21
N TYR A 573 -18.58 -64.14 -9.97
CA TYR A 573 -17.42 -65.00 -10.21
C TYR A 573 -17.49 -66.30 -9.39
N ILE A 574 -17.77 -66.22 -8.09
CA ILE A 574 -17.80 -67.39 -7.20
C ILE A 574 -18.91 -68.36 -7.60
N LYS A 575 -20.08 -67.88 -8.00
CA LYS A 575 -21.23 -68.72 -8.34
C LYS A 575 -21.02 -69.51 -9.64
N TYR A 576 -20.49 -68.85 -10.68
CA TYR A 576 -20.43 -69.44 -12.03
C TYR A 576 -19.06 -70.06 -12.38
N ARG A 577 -18.01 -69.81 -11.58
CA ARG A 577 -16.67 -70.40 -11.82
C ARG A 577 -16.67 -71.94 -11.82
N THR A 578 -17.53 -72.58 -11.03
CA THR A 578 -17.60 -74.05 -10.93
C THR A 578 -18.33 -74.66 -12.11
N THR A 579 -19.44 -74.04 -12.54
CA THR A 579 -20.24 -74.45 -13.70
C THR A 579 -19.43 -74.37 -15.00
N LEU A 580 -18.57 -73.36 -15.13
CA LEU A 580 -17.67 -73.15 -16.27
C LEU A 580 -16.41 -74.02 -16.23
N ARG A 581 -16.08 -74.65 -15.08
CA ARG A 581 -14.87 -75.49 -14.92
C ARG A 581 -15.00 -76.87 -15.57
N THR A 582 -16.22 -77.23 -15.96
CA THR A 582 -16.59 -78.53 -16.56
C THR A 582 -16.38 -78.57 -18.08
N GLU A 583 -16.19 -77.42 -18.74
CA GLU A 583 -15.92 -77.32 -20.18
C GLU A 583 -14.43 -77.06 -20.45
N ASN A 584 -13.88 -77.69 -21.50
CA ASN A 584 -12.44 -77.84 -21.79
C ASN A 584 -11.63 -76.57 -22.15
N ASP A 585 -12.13 -75.35 -21.92
CA ASP A 585 -11.45 -74.08 -22.21
C ASP A 585 -10.96 -73.37 -20.94
N LYS A 586 -9.84 -73.86 -20.38
CA LYS A 586 -9.42 -73.55 -19.01
C LYS A 586 -8.80 -72.17 -18.75
N GLU A 587 -8.40 -71.36 -19.73
CA GLU A 587 -7.52 -70.20 -19.45
C GLU A 587 -7.90 -68.86 -20.10
N SER A 588 -8.73 -68.82 -21.15
CA SER A 588 -8.98 -67.56 -21.88
C SER A 588 -10.16 -66.74 -21.35
N ILE A 589 -11.12 -67.39 -20.69
CA ILE A 589 -12.42 -66.80 -20.26
C ILE A 589 -12.33 -66.22 -18.83
N LEU A 590 -11.62 -66.89 -17.92
CA LEU A 590 -11.49 -66.51 -16.49
C LEU A 590 -10.28 -65.59 -16.20
N ARG A 591 -9.77 -64.87 -17.21
CA ARG A 591 -8.53 -64.06 -17.12
C ARG A 591 -8.57 -62.90 -16.12
N PHE A 592 -9.75 -62.53 -15.60
CA PHE A 592 -9.89 -61.47 -14.59
C PHE A 592 -10.39 -62.08 -13.28
N GLY A 593 -9.47 -62.46 -12.40
CA GLY A 593 -9.83 -62.71 -11.01
C GLY A 593 -10.35 -61.43 -10.34
N PRO A 594 -11.19 -61.53 -9.29
CA PRO A 594 -11.59 -60.36 -8.52
C PRO A 594 -10.41 -59.52 -8.00
N ASP A 595 -9.28 -60.16 -7.71
CA ASP A 595 -8.06 -59.49 -7.24
C ASP A 595 -7.31 -58.78 -8.39
N ASP A 596 -7.36 -59.31 -9.61
CA ASP A 596 -6.81 -58.65 -10.80
C ASP A 596 -7.54 -57.33 -11.10
N LEU A 597 -8.87 -57.33 -10.98
CA LEU A 597 -9.67 -56.10 -11.12
C LEU A 597 -9.27 -55.03 -10.10
N GLY A 598 -8.97 -55.43 -8.86
CA GLY A 598 -8.45 -54.52 -7.84
C GLY A 598 -7.15 -53.85 -8.27
N ASN A 599 -6.23 -54.60 -8.86
CA ASN A 599 -4.96 -54.09 -9.38
C ASN A 599 -5.18 -53.13 -10.55
N TYR A 600 -6.06 -53.45 -11.50
CA TYR A 600 -6.39 -52.53 -12.60
C TYR A 600 -6.96 -51.21 -12.09
N LEU A 601 -7.94 -51.26 -11.19
CA LEU A 601 -8.54 -50.05 -10.60
C LEU A 601 -7.53 -49.18 -9.85
N SER A 602 -6.53 -49.79 -9.20
CA SER A 602 -5.47 -49.06 -8.50
C SER A 602 -4.61 -48.20 -9.45
N GLY A 603 -4.47 -48.63 -10.71
CA GLY A 603 -3.69 -47.94 -11.75
C GLY A 603 -4.41 -46.78 -12.45
N LEU A 604 -5.72 -46.60 -12.21
CA LEU A 604 -6.49 -45.53 -12.84
C LEU A 604 -6.04 -44.13 -12.42
N PHE A 605 -6.32 -43.15 -13.28
CA PHE A 605 -6.16 -41.71 -13.01
C PHE A 605 -4.72 -41.22 -12.78
N ASN A 606 -3.73 -42.05 -13.09
CA ASN A 606 -2.31 -41.73 -12.92
C ASN A 606 -1.67 -41.12 -14.19
N GLY A 607 -2.37 -41.10 -15.34
CA GLY A 607 -1.87 -40.55 -16.61
C GLY A 607 -0.88 -41.44 -17.35
N THR A 608 -0.55 -42.62 -16.82
CA THR A 608 0.19 -43.66 -17.53
C THR A 608 -0.76 -44.34 -18.51
N GLY A 609 -0.78 -43.91 -19.76
CA GLY A 609 -1.52 -44.61 -20.82
C GLY A 609 -1.12 -46.10 -20.83
N ALA A 610 -2.10 -46.98 -21.11
CA ALA A 610 -1.92 -48.43 -21.11
C ALA A 610 -0.79 -48.87 -22.06
N SER A 611 0.45 -48.93 -21.57
CA SER A 611 1.50 -49.74 -22.17
C SER A 611 1.24 -51.18 -21.76
N GLY A 612 1.05 -52.03 -22.75
CA GLY A 612 0.76 -53.44 -22.57
C GLY A 612 1.74 -54.09 -21.61
N SER A 613 1.19 -54.94 -20.74
CA SER A 613 1.89 -55.90 -19.92
C SER A 613 2.95 -56.65 -20.74
N GLY A 614 4.22 -56.32 -20.53
CA GLY A 614 5.38 -57.14 -20.82
C GLY A 614 6.02 -57.52 -19.49
N SER A 615 6.01 -58.81 -19.18
CA SER A 615 6.58 -59.40 -17.97
C SER A 615 7.98 -58.87 -17.67
N SER A 616 8.17 -58.20 -16.53
CA SER A 616 9.49 -57.99 -15.94
C SER A 616 9.68 -59.04 -14.85
N SER A 617 10.36 -60.11 -15.21
CA SER A 617 10.95 -61.06 -14.29
C SER A 617 11.94 -60.32 -13.38
N ALA A 618 11.69 -60.38 -12.07
CA ALA A 618 12.65 -60.00 -11.06
C ALA A 618 13.85 -60.95 -11.14
N ALA A 619 15.01 -60.41 -11.50
CA ALA A 619 16.30 -61.07 -11.28
C ALA A 619 17.04 -60.30 -10.18
N SER A 620 17.01 -60.87 -8.99
CA SER A 620 17.90 -60.54 -7.88
C SER A 620 19.37 -60.70 -8.32
N SER A 621 20.17 -59.65 -8.18
CA SER A 621 21.63 -59.77 -8.12
C SER A 621 22.17 -58.90 -6.99
N SER A 622 22.84 -59.56 -6.05
CA SER A 622 23.58 -58.97 -4.93
C SER A 622 24.80 -58.17 -5.42
N PRO A 623 25.32 -57.22 -4.61
CA PRO A 623 26.29 -56.25 -5.08
C PRO A 623 27.72 -56.83 -5.09
N ALA A 624 28.37 -56.80 -6.26
CA ALA A 624 29.80 -57.01 -6.37
C ALA A 624 30.52 -55.65 -6.34
N GLN A 625 31.43 -55.52 -5.36
CA GLN A 625 32.35 -54.40 -5.19
C GLN A 625 33.18 -54.13 -6.45
N SER A 626 33.17 -52.89 -6.94
CA SER A 626 34.09 -52.40 -7.96
C SER A 626 35.01 -51.35 -7.36
N ARG A 627 36.27 -51.77 -7.17
CA ARG A 627 37.43 -50.94 -6.85
C ARG A 627 37.59 -49.79 -7.84
N GLY A 628 37.83 -48.59 -7.31
CA GLY A 628 38.30 -47.45 -8.08
C GLY A 628 39.69 -47.70 -8.69
N LYS A 629 39.89 -47.19 -9.89
CA LYS A 629 41.21 -46.88 -10.43
C LYS A 629 41.23 -45.48 -11.02
N HIS A 630 42.04 -44.65 -10.39
CA HIS A 630 42.60 -43.42 -10.92
C HIS A 630 43.39 -43.64 -12.21
N SER A 631 43.29 -42.67 -13.13
CA SER A 631 44.34 -42.27 -14.06
C SER A 631 44.09 -40.80 -14.39
N ARG A 632 44.77 -39.84 -13.75
CA ARG A 632 46.01 -39.20 -14.23
C ARG A 632 46.08 -39.08 -15.76
N ARG A 633 45.66 -37.94 -16.30
CA ARG A 633 46.58 -36.91 -16.80
C ARG A 633 45.91 -35.55 -16.80
#